data_AF-A0A7W1P4D0-F1
#
_entry.id   AF-A0A7W1P4D0-F1
#
_cell.length_a   1.000
_cell.length_b   1.000
_cell.length_c   1.000
_cell.angle_alpha   90.00
_cell.angle_beta   90.00
_cell.angle_gamma   90.00
#
_symmetry.space_group_name_H-M   'P 1'
#
loop_
_entity.id
_entity.type
_entity.pdbx_description
1 polymer ?
#
loop_
_entity_poly.entity_id
_entity_poly.type
_entity_poly.pdbx_seq_one_letter_code
_entity_poly.pdbx_strand_id
1 'polypeptide(L)' 'MASSKPNAPLTPAVLHILLALSVKERHGYAIMRQVQEDSQGKVKMGPGTLYGS' A
#
# COMPACT_ATOMS: atom_id res chain seq x y z
N MET A 1 -0.93 16.29 -27.33
CA MET A 1 0.32 16.18 -26.55
C MET A 1 -0.06 15.87 -25.10
N ALA A 2 0.22 14.67 -24.60
CA ALA A 2 -0.10 14.32 -23.22
C ALA A 2 0.89 15.04 -22.29
N SER A 3 0.41 15.90 -21.40
CA SER A 3 1.25 16.52 -20.37
C SER A 3 1.85 15.44 -19.47
N SER A 4 3.17 15.31 -19.47
CA SER A 4 3.90 14.48 -18.51
C SER A 4 3.84 15.15 -17.13
N LYS A 5 2.89 14.73 -16.30
CA LYS A 5 2.97 15.02 -14.87
C LYS A 5 4.20 14.28 -14.32
N PRO A 6 5.09 14.92 -13.56
CA PRO A 6 6.16 14.20 -12.89
C PRO A 6 5.55 13.11 -12.00
N ASN A 7 6.06 11.88 -12.11
CA ASN A 7 5.63 10.77 -11.25
C ASN A 7 6.00 11.11 -9.80
N ALA A 8 5.00 11.50 -9.01
CA ALA A 8 5.19 11.70 -7.58
C ALA A 8 5.62 10.36 -6.93
N PRO A 9 6.47 10.39 -5.89
CA PRO A 9 6.82 9.19 -5.15
C PRO A 9 5.55 8.54 -4.58
N LEU A 10 5.49 7.21 -4.62
CA LEU A 10 4.41 6.46 -4.01
C LEU A 10 4.38 6.72 -2.50
N THR A 11 3.17 6.80 -1.94
CA THR A 11 3.06 6.83 -0.47
C THR A 11 3.54 5.49 0.09
N PRO A 12 4.09 5.46 1.32
CA PRO A 12 4.50 4.21 1.96
C PRO A 12 3.39 3.16 1.98
N ALA A 13 2.13 3.59 2.17
CA ALA A 13 0.98 2.70 2.14
C ALA A 13 0.79 2.02 0.79
N VAL A 14 0.80 2.79 -0.31
CA VAL A 14 0.63 2.25 -1.66
C VAL A 14 1.77 1.29 -2.02
N LEU A 15 3.01 1.65 -1.68
CA LEU A 15 4.16 0.78 -1.91
C LEU A 15 4.02 -0.57 -1.18
N HIS A 16 3.59 -0.56 0.08
CA HIS A 16 3.39 -1.78 0.86
C HIS A 16 2.22 -2.63 0.34
N ILE A 17 1.14 -2.02 -0.16
CA ILE A 17 0.03 -2.74 -0.80
C ILE A 17 0.55 -3.49 -2.04
N LEU A 18 1.29 -2.80 -2.91
CA LEU A 18 1.85 -3.41 -4.12
C LEU A 18 2.85 -4.52 -3.78
N LEU A 19 3.70 -4.32 -2.77
CA LEU A 19 4.62 -5.34 -2.29
C LEU A 19 3.88 -6.59 -1.79
N ALA A 20 2.84 -6.43 -0.99
CA ALA A 20 2.04 -7.55 -0.48
C ALA A 20 1.37 -8.37 -1.59
N LEU A 21 0.93 -7.69 -2.66
CA LEU A 21 0.29 -8.29 -3.84
C LEU A 21 1.28 -8.88 -4.84
N SER A 22 2.55 -8.42 -4.85
CA SER A 22 3.57 -8.89 -5.79
C SER A 22 3.88 -10.38 -5.67
N VAL A 23 3.64 -10.96 -4.49
CA VAL A 23 3.90 -12.39 -4.21
C VAL A 23 2.68 -13.25 -4.53
N LYS A 24 1.47 -12.77 -4.18
CA LYS A 24 0.21 -13.49 -4.39
C LYS A 24 -0.99 -12.57 -4.15
N GLU A 25 -2.16 -13.01 -4.64
CA GLU A 25 -3.44 -12.39 -4.28
C GLU A 25 -3.69 -12.46 -2.76
N ARG A 26 -4.19 -11.36 -2.18
CA ARG A 26 -4.47 -11.24 -0.75
C ARG A 26 -5.74 -10.44 -0.51
N HIS A 27 -6.52 -10.87 0.49
CA HIS A 27 -7.60 -10.05 1.03
C HIS A 27 -7.06 -8.81 1.76
N GLY A 28 -7.85 -7.74 1.79
CA GLY A 28 -7.46 -6.46 2.41
C GLY A 28 -6.96 -6.59 3.85
N TYR A 29 -7.60 -7.44 4.65
CA TYR A 29 -7.16 -7.68 6.03
C TYR A 29 -5.81 -8.40 6.13
N ALA A 30 -5.53 -9.32 5.20
CA ALA A 30 -4.23 -9.98 5.13
C ALA A 30 -3.12 -9.01 4.71
N ILE A 31 -3.44 -8.04 3.85
CA ILE A 31 -2.51 -6.94 3.50
C ILE A 31 -2.24 -6.09 4.76
N MET A 32 -3.28 -5.65 5.48
CA MET A 32 -3.09 -4.83 6.69
C MET A 32 -2.21 -5.52 7.74
N ARG A 33 -2.41 -6.83 7.98
CA ARG A 33 -1.57 -7.60 8.91
C ARG A 33 -0.12 -7.69 8.42
N GLN A 34 0.09 -8.05 7.16
CA GLN A 34 1.44 -8.17 6.58
C GLN A 34 2.19 -6.83 6.66
N VAL A 35 1.55 -5.72 6.32
CA VAL A 35 2.19 -4.40 6.36
C VAL A 35 2.53 -3.99 7.79
N GLN A 36 1.68 -4.30 8.76
CA GLN A 36 1.97 -4.06 10.16
C GLN A 36 3.21 -4.86 10.62
N GLU A 37 3.33 -6.12 10.18
CA GLU A 37 4.46 -7.00 10.48
C GLU A 37 5.76 -6.51 9.80
N ASP A 38 5.73 -6.32 8.48
CA ASP A 38 6.88 -5.92 7.66
C ASP A 38 7.44 -4.55 8.07
N SER A 39 6.55 -3.63 8.46
CA SER A 39 6.93 -2.29 8.89
C SER A 39 7.28 -2.19 10.36
N GLN A 40 7.21 -3.29 11.13
CA GLN A 40 7.34 -3.28 12.59
C GLN A 40 6.40 -2.25 13.26
N GLY A 41 5.19 -2.12 12.71
CA GLY A 41 4.16 -1.19 13.16
C GLY A 41 4.40 0.29 12.84
N LYS A 42 5.42 0.63 12.03
CA LYS A 42 5.66 2.00 11.57
C LYS A 42 4.63 2.46 10.54
N VAL A 43 4.07 1.54 9.76
CA VAL A 43 3.00 1.80 8.80
C VAL A 43 1.72 1.20 9.35
N LYS A 44 0.80 2.06 9.77
CA LYS A 44 -0.55 1.66 10.19
C LYS A 44 -1.52 1.88 9.04
N MET A 45 -2.26 0.84 8.69
CA MET A 45 -3.21 0.88 7.59
C MET A 45 -4.59 0.50 8.12
N GLY A 46 -5.50 1.47 8.15
CA GLY A 46 -6.92 1.23 8.42
C GLY A 46 -7.71 1.09 7.10
N PRO A 47 -9.02 0.80 7.17
CA PRO A 47 -9.86 0.68 5.98
C PRO A 47 -9.81 1.90 5.07
N GLY A 48 -9.81 3.12 5.62
CA GLY A 48 -9.71 4.35 4.82
C GLY A 48 -8.37 4.51 4.11
N THR A 49 -7.27 4.04 4.71
CA THR A 49 -5.94 4.06 4.07
C THR A 49 -5.82 2.97 3.00
N LEU A 50 -6.45 1.82 3.23
CA LEU A 50 -6.36 0.66 2.34
C LEU A 50 -7.24 0.81 1.10
N TYR A 51 -8.49 1.26 1.27
CA TYR A 51 -9.47 1.36 0.20
C TYR A 51 -9.54 2.75 -0.45
N GLY A 52 -8.87 3.74 0.15
CA GLY A 52 -9.00 5.14 -0.23
C GLY A 52 -10.26 5.77 0.36
N SER A 53 -10.15 7.06 0.70
CA SER A 53 -11.25 7.95 1.08
C SER A 53 -11.41 9.03 0.04
#